data_AF-A0A2N0PGL4-F1
#
_entry.id   AF-A0A2N0PGL4-F1
#
_cell.length_a   1.000
_cell.length_b   1.000
_cell.length_c   1.000
_cell.angle_alpha   90.00
_cell.angle_beta   90.00
_cell.angle_gamma   90.00
#
_symmetry.space_group_name_H-M   'P 1'
#
loop_
_entity.id
_entity.type
_entity.pdbx_description
1 polymer ?
#
loop_
_entity_poly.entity_id
_entity_poly.type
_entity_poly.pdbx_seq_one_letter_code
_entity_poly.pdbx_strand_id
1 'polypeptide(L)'
;MEQKSRLYNRNFFQAREIRPDIEELLTNNVNRYNKSKNHRKIKIEANTTSDGSSTFSRLDGFEKQLEKREALLRQKENNIKKTIEVQIAEERKHLKDEYDAFKSRLESEYNNCMHNSRSAELEKQYKSHISALNKANAIKDKEIGKLSSTISQLKNEKWDIKKTTESVYKDLEDIIFTKDLKIIALNDRVIFSNSSAERDGTIEPNTFISFHDAEYWTRKREDAKSNLNIQKKYTF
;
A
#
# COMPACT_ATOMS: atom_id res chain seq x y z
N MET A 1 26.56 -17.71 -54.00
CA MET A 1 26.71 -18.87 -54.90
C MET A 1 26.19 -20.17 -54.28
N GLU A 2 25.30 -20.10 -53.28
CA GLU A 2 24.97 -21.23 -52.39
C GLU A 2 23.50 -21.68 -52.44
N GLN A 3 22.69 -21.04 -53.30
CA GLN A 3 21.28 -21.42 -53.51
C GLN A 3 21.08 -22.36 -54.70
N LYS A 4 21.99 -22.39 -55.69
CA LYS A 4 21.89 -23.31 -56.84
C LYS A 4 22.32 -24.74 -56.55
N SER A 5 23.16 -24.97 -55.53
CA SER A 5 23.62 -26.32 -55.14
C SER A 5 22.55 -27.11 -54.35
N ARG A 6 21.63 -26.44 -53.66
CA ARG A 6 20.55 -27.12 -52.90
C ARG A 6 19.38 -27.59 -53.78
N LEU A 7 19.23 -27.02 -54.98
CA LEU A 7 18.22 -27.45 -55.96
C LEU A 7 18.67 -28.65 -56.80
N TYR A 8 19.98 -28.86 -57.00
CA TYR A 8 20.50 -29.96 -57.81
C TYR A 8 20.64 -31.29 -57.03
N ASN A 9 20.69 -31.23 -55.70
CA ASN A 9 20.88 -32.44 -54.86
C ASN A 9 19.57 -33.05 -54.34
N ARG A 10 18.45 -32.33 -54.46
CA ARG A 10 17.12 -32.85 -54.04
C ARG A 10 16.50 -33.80 -55.08
N ASN A 11 16.94 -33.72 -56.34
CA ASN A 11 16.42 -34.53 -57.45
C ASN A 11 17.20 -35.84 -57.71
N PHE A 12 18.41 -36.01 -57.16
CA PHE A 12 19.21 -37.22 -57.42
C PHE A 12 18.83 -38.41 -56.52
N PHE A 13 18.37 -38.13 -55.29
CA PHE A 13 17.96 -39.18 -54.35
C PHE A 13 16.47 -39.56 -54.43
N GLN A 14 15.64 -38.74 -55.09
CA GLN A 14 14.22 -39.04 -55.30
C GLN A 14 13.96 -39.92 -56.55
N ALA A 15 14.98 -40.19 -57.36
CA ALA A 15 14.87 -40.95 -58.60
C ALA A 15 15.32 -42.42 -58.48
N ARG A 16 15.73 -42.88 -57.28
CA ARG A 16 16.18 -44.27 -57.03
C ARG A 16 15.16 -45.15 -56.29
N GLU A 17 14.13 -44.57 -55.67
CA GLU A 17 13.02 -45.33 -55.10
C GLU A 17 11.91 -45.44 -56.15
N ILE A 18 11.63 -46.67 -56.57
CA ILE A 18 10.42 -46.97 -57.34
C ILE A 18 9.25 -46.52 -56.46
N ARG A 19 8.35 -45.69 -57.00
CA ARG A 19 7.19 -45.25 -56.21
C ARG A 19 6.42 -46.49 -55.72
N PRO A 20 5.92 -46.51 -54.47
CA PRO A 20 5.27 -47.69 -53.89
C PRO A 20 4.12 -48.25 -54.74
N ASP A 21 3.39 -47.37 -55.43
CA ASP A 21 2.29 -47.75 -56.34
C ASP A 21 2.78 -48.47 -57.62
N ILE A 22 3.97 -48.12 -58.12
CA ILE A 22 4.61 -48.78 -59.28
C ILE A 22 5.19 -50.13 -58.87
N GLU A 23 5.80 -50.21 -57.69
CA GLU A 23 6.37 -51.45 -57.14
C GLU A 23 5.28 -52.50 -56.87
N GLU A 24 4.14 -52.09 -56.31
CA GLU A 24 2.97 -52.94 -56.09
C GLU A 24 2.41 -53.47 -57.43
N LEU A 25 2.31 -52.61 -58.45
CA LEU A 25 1.87 -52.98 -59.79
C LEU A 25 2.78 -54.02 -60.46
N LEU A 26 4.10 -53.81 -60.39
CA LEU A 26 5.09 -54.74 -60.95
C LEU A 26 5.01 -56.09 -60.25
N THR A 27 4.95 -56.08 -58.91
CA THR A 27 4.82 -57.30 -58.10
C THR A 27 3.55 -58.08 -58.45
N ASN A 28 2.42 -57.39 -58.58
CA ASN A 28 1.14 -58.01 -58.98
C ASN A 28 1.19 -58.60 -60.39
N ASN A 29 1.86 -57.95 -61.34
CA ASN A 29 2.00 -58.45 -62.71
C ASN A 29 2.90 -59.70 -62.78
N VAL A 30 4.04 -59.68 -62.11
CA VAL A 30 4.95 -60.85 -62.03
C VAL A 30 4.23 -62.04 -61.40
N ASN A 31 3.49 -61.81 -60.30
CA ASN A 31 2.71 -62.86 -59.65
C ASN A 31 1.61 -63.43 -60.55
N ARG A 32 0.89 -62.59 -61.30
CA ARG A 32 -0.10 -63.05 -62.29
C ARG A 32 0.51 -63.91 -63.39
N TYR A 33 1.64 -63.47 -63.94
CA TYR A 33 2.34 -64.23 -64.98
C TYR A 33 2.77 -65.61 -64.46
N ASN A 34 3.39 -65.66 -63.28
CA ASN A 34 3.83 -66.92 -62.66
C ASN A 34 2.65 -67.87 -62.37
N LYS A 35 1.54 -67.36 -61.83
CA LYS A 35 0.31 -68.15 -61.65
C LYS A 35 -0.21 -68.72 -62.96
N SER A 36 -0.32 -67.90 -64.00
CA SER A 36 -0.80 -68.34 -65.33
C SER A 36 0.09 -69.41 -65.95
N LYS A 37 1.42 -69.24 -65.85
CA LYS A 37 2.41 -70.20 -66.33
C LYS A 37 2.29 -71.54 -65.59
N ASN A 38 2.19 -71.51 -64.26
CA ASN A 38 2.02 -72.71 -63.44
C ASN A 38 0.71 -73.43 -63.74
N HIS A 39 -0.40 -72.71 -63.89
CA HIS A 39 -1.70 -73.27 -64.25
C HIS A 39 -1.65 -74.02 -65.59
N ARG A 40 -1.01 -73.44 -66.62
CA ARG A 40 -0.81 -74.12 -67.92
C ARG A 40 -0.02 -75.41 -67.78
N LYS A 41 1.05 -75.41 -66.97
CA LYS A 41 1.88 -76.59 -66.72
C LYS A 41 1.06 -77.72 -66.08
N ILE A 42 0.33 -77.42 -65.00
CA ILE A 42 -0.52 -78.40 -64.29
C ILE A 42 -1.62 -78.94 -65.21
N LYS A 43 -2.21 -78.09 -66.07
CA LYS A 43 -3.25 -78.51 -67.03
C LYS A 43 -2.74 -79.55 -68.03
N ILE A 44 -1.53 -79.39 -68.56
CA ILE A 44 -0.93 -80.33 -69.51
C ILE A 44 -0.66 -81.67 -68.82
N GLU A 45 -0.10 -81.62 -67.61
CA GLU A 45 0.25 -82.80 -66.81
C GLU A 45 -0.99 -83.60 -66.41
N ALA A 46 -2.06 -82.93 -65.98
CA ALA A 46 -3.34 -83.54 -65.64
C ALA A 46 -3.99 -84.30 -66.82
N ASN A 47 -3.81 -83.82 -68.05
CA ASN A 47 -4.36 -84.47 -69.26
C ASN A 47 -3.63 -85.76 -69.65
N THR A 48 -2.41 -86.01 -69.14
CA THR A 48 -1.64 -87.24 -69.43
C THR A 48 -1.99 -88.41 -68.50
N THR A 49 -2.72 -88.15 -67.41
CA THR A 49 -3.18 -89.15 -66.43
C THR A 49 -4.66 -89.47 -66.61
N SER A 50 -5.05 -90.74 -66.48
CA SER A 50 -6.42 -91.25 -66.69
C SER A 50 -7.52 -90.54 -65.90
N ASP A 51 -7.19 -89.94 -64.74
CA ASP A 51 -8.14 -89.27 -63.84
C ASP A 51 -7.79 -87.79 -63.58
N GLY A 52 -6.71 -87.28 -64.19
CA GLY A 52 -6.18 -85.94 -63.89
C GLY A 52 -7.10 -84.82 -64.39
N SER A 53 -7.79 -85.02 -65.52
CA SER A 53 -8.74 -84.03 -66.05
C SER A 53 -9.93 -83.75 -65.12
N SER A 54 -10.42 -84.79 -64.42
CA SER A 54 -11.55 -84.67 -63.47
C SER A 54 -11.15 -83.89 -62.21
N THR A 55 -9.97 -84.21 -61.65
CA THR A 55 -9.40 -83.52 -60.49
C THR A 55 -9.03 -82.06 -60.79
N PHE A 56 -8.46 -81.78 -61.96
CA PHE A 56 -8.14 -80.41 -62.39
C PHE A 56 -9.38 -79.52 -62.50
N SER A 57 -10.48 -80.05 -63.04
CA SER A 57 -11.76 -79.34 -63.15
C SER A 57 -12.36 -79.01 -61.78
N ARG A 58 -12.20 -79.90 -60.79
CA ARG A 58 -12.61 -79.65 -59.39
C ARG A 58 -11.77 -78.55 -58.74
N LEU A 59 -10.46 -78.53 -58.98
CA LEU A 59 -9.55 -77.50 -58.49
C LEU A 59 -9.86 -76.12 -59.08
N ASP A 60 -10.11 -76.02 -60.39
CA ASP A 60 -10.57 -74.77 -61.03
C ASP A 60 -11.89 -74.29 -60.41
N GLY A 61 -12.81 -75.23 -60.10
CA GLY A 61 -14.04 -74.93 -59.37
C GLY A 61 -13.78 -74.35 -57.97
N PHE A 62 -12.82 -74.89 -57.22
CA PHE A 62 -12.43 -74.36 -55.91
C PHE A 62 -11.77 -72.99 -56.01
N GLU A 63 -10.88 -72.77 -56.98
CA GLU A 63 -10.20 -71.48 -57.19
C GLU A 63 -11.23 -70.37 -57.43
N LYS A 64 -12.22 -70.60 -58.30
CA LYS A 64 -13.32 -69.66 -58.54
C LYS A 64 -14.18 -69.38 -57.31
N GLN A 65 -14.42 -70.38 -56.47
CA GLN A 65 -15.14 -70.18 -55.20
C GLN A 65 -14.32 -69.34 -54.22
N LEU A 66 -13.01 -69.55 -54.17
CA LEU A 66 -12.09 -68.84 -53.29
C LEU A 66 -11.98 -67.37 -53.70
N GLU A 67 -11.86 -67.10 -55.00
CA GLU A 67 -11.84 -65.75 -55.57
C GLU A 67 -13.15 -64.99 -55.28
N LYS A 68 -14.31 -65.66 -55.40
CA LYS A 68 -15.61 -65.10 -54.99
C LYS A 68 -15.68 -64.80 -53.49
N ARG A 69 -15.18 -65.69 -52.63
CA ARG A 69 -15.13 -65.45 -51.18
C ARG A 69 -14.22 -64.29 -50.83
N GLU A 70 -13.05 -64.19 -51.46
CA GLU A 70 -12.09 -63.11 -51.22
C GLU A 70 -12.67 -61.75 -51.64
N ALA A 71 -13.35 -61.68 -52.79
CA ALA A 71 -14.05 -60.48 -53.24
C ALA A 71 -15.15 -60.04 -52.25
N LEU A 72 -15.94 -60.99 -51.72
CA LEU A 72 -16.97 -60.72 -50.73
C LEU A 72 -16.37 -60.21 -49.41
N LEU A 73 -15.26 -60.78 -48.96
CA LEU A 73 -14.57 -60.32 -47.75
C LEU A 73 -14.02 -58.91 -47.92
N ARG A 74 -13.35 -58.62 -49.04
CA ARG A 74 -12.86 -57.26 -49.36
C ARG A 74 -14.00 -56.23 -49.39
N GLN A 75 -15.17 -56.61 -49.92
CA GLN A 75 -16.35 -55.76 -49.89
C GLN A 75 -16.83 -55.48 -48.45
N LYS A 76 -16.90 -56.53 -47.61
CA LYS A 76 -17.28 -56.39 -46.20
C LYS A 76 -16.29 -55.52 -45.42
N GLU A 77 -14.99 -55.72 -45.62
CA GLU A 77 -13.92 -54.91 -45.02
C GLU A 77 -14.07 -53.44 -45.42
N ASN A 78 -14.29 -53.14 -46.70
CA ASN A 78 -14.50 -51.78 -47.17
C ASN A 78 -15.76 -51.13 -46.59
N ASN A 79 -16.84 -51.90 -46.43
CA ASN A 79 -18.07 -51.39 -45.81
C ASN A 79 -17.84 -51.07 -44.33
N ILE A 80 -17.20 -51.97 -43.58
CA ILE A 80 -16.86 -51.75 -42.16
C ILE A 80 -15.95 -50.53 -42.01
N LYS A 81 -14.91 -50.42 -42.85
CA LYS A 81 -13.99 -49.29 -42.84
C LYS A 81 -14.73 -47.96 -43.03
N LYS A 82 -15.62 -47.87 -44.02
CA LYS A 82 -16.42 -46.66 -44.26
C LYS A 82 -17.30 -46.30 -43.05
N THR A 83 -17.93 -47.28 -42.41
CA THR A 83 -18.76 -47.04 -41.23
C THR A 83 -17.93 -46.49 -40.07
N ILE A 84 -16.76 -47.07 -39.80
CA ILE A 84 -15.86 -46.61 -38.74
C ILE A 84 -15.35 -45.18 -39.03
N GLU A 85 -14.97 -44.90 -40.28
CA GLU A 85 -14.50 -43.57 -40.68
C GLU A 85 -15.57 -42.49 -40.46
N VAL A 86 -16.84 -42.79 -40.78
CA VAL A 86 -17.97 -41.87 -40.52
C VAL A 86 -18.17 -41.64 -39.03
N GLN A 87 -18.21 -42.70 -38.22
CA GLN A 87 -18.39 -42.58 -36.76
C GLN A 87 -17.27 -41.77 -36.11
N ILE A 88 -16.01 -42.02 -36.49
CA ILE A 88 -14.87 -41.25 -35.99
C ILE A 88 -14.98 -39.77 -36.37
N ALA A 89 -15.44 -39.46 -37.58
CA ALA A 89 -15.62 -38.08 -38.00
C ALA A 89 -16.73 -37.37 -37.19
N GLU A 90 -17.84 -38.06 -36.90
CA GLU A 90 -18.93 -37.56 -36.08
C GLU A 90 -18.49 -37.31 -34.63
N GLU A 91 -17.79 -38.26 -34.00
CA GLU A 91 -17.27 -38.10 -32.64
C GLU A 91 -16.25 -36.97 -32.53
N ARG A 92 -15.35 -36.85 -33.52
CA ARG A 92 -14.39 -35.73 -33.56
C ARG A 92 -15.07 -34.38 -33.67
N LYS A 93 -16.13 -34.30 -34.47
CA LYS A 93 -16.93 -33.08 -34.59
C LYS A 93 -17.64 -32.76 -33.28
N HIS A 94 -18.32 -33.73 -32.69
CA HIS A 94 -19.03 -33.57 -31.42
C HIS A 94 -18.10 -33.10 -30.30
N LEU A 95 -16.94 -33.74 -30.13
CA LEU A 95 -15.95 -33.37 -29.11
C LEU A 95 -15.40 -31.95 -29.34
N LYS A 96 -15.23 -31.55 -30.60
CA LYS A 96 -14.77 -30.20 -30.95
C LYS A 96 -15.82 -29.16 -30.58
N ASP A 97 -17.08 -29.41 -30.91
CA ASP A 97 -18.20 -28.52 -30.59
C ASP A 97 -18.38 -28.38 -29.06
N GLU A 98 -18.26 -29.48 -28.30
CA GLU A 98 -18.29 -29.46 -26.83
C GLU A 98 -17.14 -28.64 -26.23
N TYR A 99 -15.92 -28.83 -26.75
CA TYR A 99 -14.75 -28.08 -26.29
C TYR A 99 -14.92 -26.57 -26.51
N ASP A 100 -15.40 -26.18 -27.69
CA ASP A 100 -15.61 -24.76 -28.02
C ASP A 100 -16.75 -24.15 -27.19
N ALA A 101 -17.82 -24.91 -26.91
CA ALA A 101 -18.88 -24.50 -26.00
C ALA A 101 -18.39 -24.31 -24.56
N PHE A 102 -17.61 -25.27 -24.04
CA PHE A 102 -17.02 -25.20 -22.70
C PHE A 102 -16.09 -23.98 -22.56
N LYS A 103 -15.23 -23.76 -23.55
CA LYS A 103 -14.33 -22.61 -23.59
C LYS A 103 -15.09 -21.29 -23.56
N SER A 104 -16.13 -21.16 -24.38
CA SER A 104 -16.97 -19.95 -24.45
C SER A 104 -17.68 -19.67 -23.12
N ARG A 105 -18.19 -20.72 -22.46
CA ARG A 105 -18.81 -20.59 -21.14
C ARG A 105 -17.82 -20.07 -20.10
N LEU A 106 -16.63 -20.66 -20.03
CA LEU A 106 -15.60 -20.30 -19.06
C LEU A 106 -15.14 -18.85 -19.23
N GLU A 107 -14.98 -18.41 -20.47
CA GLU A 107 -14.66 -17.02 -20.81
C GLU A 107 -15.78 -16.06 -20.41
N SER A 108 -17.04 -16.44 -20.63
CA SER A 108 -18.20 -15.64 -20.20
C SER A 108 -18.31 -15.53 -18.68
N GLU A 109 -18.06 -16.61 -17.94
CA GLU A 109 -18.06 -16.64 -16.47
C GLU A 109 -16.91 -15.79 -15.91
N TYR A 110 -15.71 -15.88 -16.50
CA TYR A 110 -14.57 -15.05 -16.14
C TYR A 110 -14.86 -13.55 -16.34
N ASN A 111 -15.37 -13.18 -17.51
CA ASN A 111 -15.72 -11.79 -17.81
C ASN A 111 -16.83 -11.27 -16.89
N ASN A 112 -17.86 -12.09 -16.61
CA ASN A 112 -18.93 -11.73 -15.67
C ASN A 112 -18.38 -11.54 -14.24
N CYS A 113 -17.49 -12.43 -13.78
CA CYS A 113 -16.85 -12.32 -12.47
C CYS A 113 -16.02 -11.04 -12.34
N MET A 114 -15.22 -10.72 -13.35
CA MET A 114 -14.37 -9.52 -13.36
C MET A 114 -15.18 -8.23 -13.50
N HIS A 115 -16.30 -8.26 -14.23
CA HIS A 115 -17.21 -7.13 -14.36
C HIS A 115 -18.33 -7.10 -13.32
N ASN A 116 -18.26 -7.94 -12.29
CA ASN A 116 -19.28 -7.95 -11.25
C ASN A 116 -19.45 -6.56 -10.66
N SER A 117 -20.68 -6.07 -10.77
CA SER A 117 -21.19 -4.80 -10.27
C SER A 117 -20.80 -4.51 -8.81
N ARG A 118 -20.55 -5.56 -8.02
CA ARG A 118 -20.07 -5.46 -6.65
C ARG A 118 -18.72 -4.72 -6.53
N SER A 119 -17.77 -4.93 -7.46
CA SER A 119 -16.50 -4.22 -7.44
C SER A 119 -16.68 -2.73 -7.75
N ALA A 120 -17.47 -2.42 -8.78
CA ALA A 120 -17.74 -1.05 -9.20
C ALA A 120 -18.53 -0.26 -8.14
N GLU A 121 -19.49 -0.90 -7.47
CA GLU A 121 -20.25 -0.28 -6.37
C GLU A 121 -19.35 -0.01 -5.16
N LEU A 122 -18.47 -0.96 -4.80
CA LEU A 122 -17.49 -0.76 -3.73
C LEU A 122 -16.57 0.42 -4.03
N GLU A 123 -16.05 0.50 -5.27
CA GLU A 123 -15.17 1.59 -5.70
C GLU A 123 -15.87 2.95 -5.63
N LYS A 124 -17.14 3.02 -6.05
CA LYS A 124 -17.97 4.22 -5.95
C LYS A 124 -18.18 4.64 -4.50
N GLN A 125 -18.44 3.70 -3.60
CA GLN A 125 -18.58 3.97 -2.17
C GLN A 125 -17.30 4.50 -1.55
N TYR A 126 -16.14 3.88 -1.83
CA TYR A 126 -14.85 4.37 -1.34
C TYR A 126 -14.54 5.78 -1.83
N LYS A 127 -14.75 6.06 -3.12
CA LYS A 127 -14.56 7.40 -3.70
C LYS A 127 -15.46 8.45 -3.02
N SER A 128 -16.72 8.10 -2.78
CA SER A 128 -17.67 8.97 -2.07
C SER A 128 -17.21 9.24 -0.63
N HIS A 129 -16.79 8.20 0.10
CA HIS A 129 -16.34 8.31 1.47
C HIS A 129 -15.07 9.16 1.62
N ILE A 130 -14.09 8.98 0.71
CA ILE A 130 -12.88 9.80 0.65
C ILE A 130 -13.22 11.27 0.40
N SER A 131 -14.16 11.55 -0.51
CA SER A 131 -14.61 12.92 -0.79
C SER A 131 -15.26 13.58 0.44
N ALA A 132 -16.08 12.84 1.17
CA ALA A 132 -16.69 13.33 2.41
C ALA A 132 -15.65 13.62 3.50
N LEU A 133 -14.67 12.72 3.69
CA LEU A 133 -13.57 12.92 4.63
C LEU A 133 -12.71 14.13 4.29
N ASN A 134 -12.35 14.31 3.01
CA ASN A 134 -11.55 15.46 2.57
C ASN A 134 -12.28 16.79 2.83
N LYS A 135 -13.60 16.85 2.60
CA LYS A 135 -14.40 18.03 2.92
C LYS A 135 -14.40 18.32 4.43
N ALA A 136 -14.55 17.29 5.26
CA ALA A 136 -14.53 17.43 6.71
C ALA A 136 -13.15 17.91 7.22
N ASN A 137 -12.05 17.38 6.66
CA ASN A 137 -10.70 17.81 7.00
C ASN A 137 -10.46 19.28 6.64
N ALA A 138 -10.88 19.71 5.45
CA ALA A 138 -10.75 21.10 5.04
C ALA A 138 -11.51 22.09 5.96
N ILE A 139 -12.61 21.67 6.59
CA ILE A 139 -13.33 22.46 7.60
C ILE A 139 -12.50 22.55 8.88
N LYS A 140 -11.98 21.41 9.37
CA LYS A 140 -11.15 21.37 10.59
C LYS A 140 -9.88 22.18 10.44
N ASP A 141 -9.22 22.14 9.28
CA ASP A 141 -8.00 22.93 9.04
C ASP A 141 -8.26 24.44 9.13
N LYS A 142 -9.42 24.90 8.63
CA LYS A 142 -9.82 26.31 8.78
C LYS A 142 -10.04 26.68 10.24
N GLU A 143 -10.64 25.80 11.03
CA GLU A 143 -10.86 26.02 12.46
C GLU A 143 -9.56 26.04 13.25
N ILE A 144 -8.64 25.10 12.96
CA ILE A 144 -7.27 25.10 13.51
C ILE A 144 -6.55 26.41 13.17
N GLY A 145 -6.69 26.91 11.94
CA GLY A 145 -6.13 28.21 11.54
C GLY A 145 -6.67 29.38 12.38
N LYS A 146 -7.99 29.42 12.63
CA LYS A 146 -8.61 30.44 13.50
C LYS A 146 -8.08 30.36 14.93
N LEU A 147 -8.08 29.16 15.52
CA LEU A 147 -7.58 28.94 16.89
C LEU A 147 -6.12 29.34 17.02
N SER A 148 -5.29 29.01 16.02
CA SER A 148 -3.87 29.38 16.00
C SER A 148 -3.67 30.90 15.96
N SER A 149 -4.51 31.62 15.20
CA SER A 149 -4.52 33.08 15.18
C SER A 149 -4.88 33.65 16.55
N THR A 150 -5.95 33.16 17.18
CA THR A 150 -6.39 33.62 18.50
C THR A 150 -5.34 33.36 19.59
N ILE A 151 -4.70 32.19 19.58
CA ILE A 151 -3.60 31.86 20.51
C ILE A 151 -2.43 32.83 20.35
N SER A 152 -2.07 33.17 19.11
CA SER A 152 -0.99 34.11 18.83
C SER A 152 -1.32 35.51 19.35
N GLN A 153 -2.57 35.95 19.17
CA GLN A 153 -3.07 37.23 19.63
C GLN A 153 -3.03 37.34 21.17
N LEU A 154 -3.61 36.35 21.86
CA LEU A 154 -3.62 36.27 23.32
C LEU A 154 -2.20 36.22 23.92
N LYS A 155 -1.26 35.56 23.22
CA LYS A 155 0.14 35.51 23.66
C LYS A 155 0.79 36.89 23.65
N ASN A 156 0.51 37.71 22.64
CA ASN A 156 1.03 39.07 22.55
C ASN A 156 0.40 39.97 23.62
N GLU A 157 -0.93 39.93 23.76
CA GLU A 157 -1.66 40.68 24.80
C GLU A 157 -1.16 40.34 26.21
N LYS A 158 -0.92 39.06 26.51
CA LYS A 158 -0.33 38.62 27.78
C LYS A 158 1.05 39.25 28.03
N TRP A 159 1.88 39.36 26.99
CA TRP A 159 3.20 39.96 27.11
C TRP A 159 3.11 41.48 27.33
N ASP A 160 2.19 42.16 26.66
CA ASP A 160 1.94 43.59 26.85
C ASP A 160 1.45 43.87 28.28
N ILE A 161 0.47 43.10 28.77
CA ILE A 161 -0.05 43.21 30.14
C ILE A 161 1.06 42.97 31.16
N LYS A 162 1.92 41.98 30.92
CA LYS A 162 3.06 41.70 31.80
C LYS A 162 3.98 42.92 31.92
N LYS A 163 4.34 43.53 30.78
CA LYS A 163 5.20 44.72 30.74
C LYS A 163 4.58 45.93 31.43
N THR A 164 3.32 46.22 31.16
CA THR A 164 2.63 47.37 31.78
C THR A 164 2.54 47.18 33.29
N THR A 165 2.22 45.96 33.74
CA THR A 165 2.18 45.61 35.16
C THR A 165 3.54 45.79 35.83
N GLU A 166 4.63 45.29 35.23
CA GLU A 166 6.00 45.48 35.74
C GLU A 166 6.39 46.97 35.87
N SER A 167 6.00 47.80 34.90
CA SER A 167 6.23 49.25 34.96
C SER A 167 5.47 49.89 36.12
N VAL A 168 4.18 49.58 36.27
CA VAL A 168 3.34 50.13 37.36
C VAL A 168 3.87 49.73 38.73
N TYR A 169 4.34 48.49 38.89
CA TYR A 169 4.98 48.06 40.15
C TYR A 169 6.20 48.91 40.49
N LYS A 170 7.04 49.19 39.49
CA LYS A 170 8.23 50.03 39.68
C LYS A 170 7.87 51.48 40.05
N ASP A 171 6.88 52.06 39.36
CA ASP A 171 6.41 53.41 39.66
C ASP A 171 5.88 53.51 41.10
N LEU A 172 5.15 52.49 41.56
CA LEU A 172 4.66 52.42 42.93
C LEU A 172 5.79 52.26 43.96
N GLU A 173 6.79 51.44 43.65
CA GLU A 173 7.98 51.25 44.51
C GLU A 173 8.75 52.57 44.68
N ASP A 174 8.94 53.33 43.58
CA ASP A 174 9.57 54.66 43.61
C ASP A 174 8.75 55.67 44.43
N ILE A 175 7.42 55.64 44.31
CA ILE A 175 6.51 56.50 45.11
C ILE A 175 6.59 56.16 46.60
N ILE A 176 6.56 54.87 46.95
CA ILE A 176 6.66 54.40 48.34
C ILE A 176 8.00 54.84 48.93
N PHE A 177 9.11 54.57 48.23
CA PHE A 177 10.44 54.99 48.65
C PHE A 177 10.53 56.50 48.89
N THR A 178 9.96 57.31 47.98
CA THR A 178 9.91 58.77 48.13
C THR A 178 9.09 59.21 49.35
N LYS A 179 7.96 58.52 49.63
CA LYS A 179 7.14 58.80 50.80
C LYS A 179 7.87 58.44 52.10
N ASP A 180 8.58 57.31 52.12
CA ASP A 180 9.37 56.87 53.27
C ASP A 180 10.47 57.87 53.61
N LEU A 181 11.22 58.35 52.61
CA LEU A 181 12.22 59.40 52.82
C LEU A 181 11.62 60.69 53.40
N LYS A 182 10.43 61.09 52.95
CA LYS A 182 9.72 62.26 53.50
C LYS A 182 9.27 62.04 54.94
N ILE A 183 8.81 60.84 55.28
CA ILE A 183 8.44 60.48 56.66
C ILE A 183 9.66 60.58 57.56
N ILE A 184 10.80 60.00 57.16
CA ILE A 184 12.05 60.08 57.91
C ILE A 184 12.45 61.55 58.14
N ALA A 185 12.49 62.36 57.08
CA ALA A 185 12.86 63.77 57.18
C ALA A 185 11.92 64.60 58.07
N LEU A 186 10.60 64.33 58.03
CA LEU A 186 9.64 64.98 58.91
C LEU A 186 9.82 64.55 60.36
N ASN A 187 10.05 63.25 60.60
CA ASN A 187 10.30 62.71 61.93
C ASN A 187 11.55 63.34 62.56
N ASP A 188 12.65 63.41 61.80
CA ASP A 188 13.87 64.09 62.21
C ASP A 188 13.58 65.56 62.58
N ARG A 189 12.85 66.28 61.72
CA ARG A 189 12.47 67.69 61.98
C ARG A 189 11.66 67.84 63.26
N VAL A 190 10.70 66.97 63.54
CA VAL A 190 9.89 67.00 64.78
C VAL A 190 10.79 66.81 66.00
N ILE A 191 11.68 65.82 65.97
CA ILE A 191 12.65 65.56 67.04
C ILE A 191 13.52 66.80 67.29
N PHE A 192 14.04 67.43 66.23
CA PHE A 192 14.84 68.64 66.35
C PHE A 192 14.03 69.85 66.87
N SER A 193 12.79 70.02 66.41
CA SER A 193 11.94 71.17 66.77
C SER A 193 11.41 71.10 68.21
N ASN A 194 11.14 69.89 68.71
CA ASN A 194 10.65 69.67 70.08
C ASN A 194 11.77 69.66 71.13
N SER A 195 13.04 69.75 70.72
CA SER A 195 14.16 69.66 71.66
C SER A 195 14.27 70.84 72.63
N SER A 196 13.71 72.01 72.29
CA SER A 196 13.95 73.26 73.05
C SER A 196 12.72 74.03 73.53
N ALA A 197 11.49 73.67 73.13
CA ALA A 197 10.31 74.50 73.39
C ALA A 197 9.45 74.06 74.60
N GLU A 198 9.48 72.79 74.99
CA GLU A 198 8.69 72.27 76.14
C GLU A 198 9.54 71.99 77.38
N ARG A 199 10.84 72.25 77.32
CA ARG A 199 11.72 72.09 78.49
C ARG A 199 11.63 73.36 79.31
N ASP A 200 10.84 73.32 80.36
CA ASP A 200 10.88 74.34 81.41
C ASP A 200 12.31 74.42 81.94
N GLY A 201 13.03 75.49 81.63
CA GLY A 201 14.42 75.70 82.04
C GLY A 201 14.59 75.82 83.56
N THR A 202 13.50 75.78 84.32
CA THR A 202 13.48 75.71 85.79
C THR A 202 13.20 74.31 86.34
N ILE A 203 12.85 73.31 85.51
CA ILE A 203 12.60 71.93 85.95
C ILE A 203 13.69 71.00 85.41
N GLU A 204 14.28 70.18 86.28
CA GLU A 204 15.28 69.20 85.87
C GLU A 204 14.67 68.15 84.91
N PRO A 205 15.25 67.95 83.72
CA PRO A 205 14.71 67.00 82.75
C PRO A 205 14.97 65.56 83.19
N ASN A 206 13.98 64.69 83.04
CA ASN A 206 14.10 63.25 83.33
C ASN A 206 15.07 62.51 82.38
N THR A 207 15.50 63.14 81.29
CA THR A 207 16.50 62.58 80.39
C THR A 207 17.37 63.68 79.81
N PHE A 208 18.68 63.61 80.05
CA PHE A 208 19.64 64.57 79.54
C PHE A 208 19.90 64.30 78.06
N ILE A 209 19.75 65.33 77.24
CA ILE A 209 20.00 65.21 75.78
C ILE A 209 21.48 65.32 75.45
N SER A 210 22.28 65.90 76.35
CA SER A 210 23.73 65.97 76.17
C SER A 210 24.46 65.92 77.50
N PHE A 211 25.76 65.60 77.44
CA PHE A 211 26.65 65.63 78.59
C PHE A 211 26.70 67.00 79.27
N HIS A 212 26.69 68.09 78.49
CA HIS A 212 26.68 69.46 79.02
C HIS A 212 25.40 69.80 79.80
N ASP A 213 24.26 69.22 79.39
CA ASP A 213 22.98 69.37 80.07
C ASP A 213 23.02 68.69 81.46
N ALA A 214 23.58 67.48 81.52
CA ALA A 214 23.78 66.75 82.77
C ALA A 214 24.71 67.47 83.76
N GLU A 215 25.82 68.06 83.28
CA GLU A 215 26.73 68.86 84.11
C GLU A 215 26.06 70.14 84.61
N TYR A 216 25.27 70.82 83.77
CA TYR A 216 24.55 72.04 84.11
C TYR A 216 23.58 71.80 85.30
N TRP A 217 22.74 70.76 85.23
CA TRP A 217 21.81 70.41 86.30
C TRP A 217 22.51 69.92 87.57
N THR A 218 23.63 69.21 87.42
CA THR A 218 24.44 68.78 88.56
C THR A 218 25.03 69.97 89.33
N ARG A 219 25.56 71.00 88.64
CA ARG A 219 26.01 72.24 89.31
C ARG A 219 24.86 72.97 89.98
N LYS A 220 23.69 73.07 89.33
CA LYS A 220 22.52 73.73 89.93
C LYS A 220 22.06 73.05 91.22
N ARG A 221 22.11 71.72 91.29
CA ARG A 221 21.83 70.97 92.53
C ARG A 221 22.84 71.28 93.63
N GLU A 222 24.14 71.30 93.32
CA GLU A 222 25.17 71.63 94.32
C GLU A 222 25.02 73.07 94.82
N ASP A 223 24.81 74.04 93.94
CA ASP A 223 24.59 75.44 94.30
C ASP A 223 23.32 75.60 95.17
N ALA A 224 22.26 74.84 94.89
CA ALA A 224 21.02 74.87 95.64
C ALA A 224 21.16 74.33 97.08
N LYS A 225 22.15 73.50 97.39
CA LYS A 225 22.37 73.03 98.77
C LYS A 225 22.73 74.17 99.73
N SER A 226 23.41 75.20 99.23
CA SER A 226 23.91 76.31 100.05
C SER A 226 23.19 77.64 99.82
N ASN A 227 22.34 77.74 98.77
CA ASN A 227 21.66 78.98 98.40
C ASN A 227 20.13 78.80 98.27
N LEU A 228 19.41 79.32 99.26
CA LEU A 228 17.95 79.20 99.36
C LEU A 228 17.19 79.88 98.20
N ASN A 229 17.78 80.88 97.55
CA ASN A 229 17.15 81.53 96.39
C ASN A 229 17.20 80.64 95.15
N ILE A 230 18.15 79.71 95.06
CA ILE A 230 18.25 78.77 93.93
C ILE A 230 17.23 77.64 94.09
N GLN A 231 17.03 77.11 95.30
CA GLN A 231 15.97 76.13 95.59
C GLN A 231 14.56 76.62 95.24
N LYS A 232 14.30 77.92 95.41
CA LYS A 232 13.01 78.52 95.05
C LYS A 232 12.83 78.72 93.54
N LYS A 233 13.93 78.75 92.79
CA LYS A 233 13.93 79.06 91.36
C LYS A 233 13.94 77.83 90.47
N TYR A 234 14.43 76.70 90.96
CA TYR A 234 14.55 75.46 90.20
C TYR A 234 13.89 74.30 90.94
N THR A 235 13.14 73.49 90.22
CA THR A 235 12.58 72.21 90.66
C THR A 235 13.51 71.11 90.19
N PHE A 236 14.11 70.40 91.14
CA PHE A 236 14.98 69.25 90.90
C PHE A 236 14.20 67.95 91.02
#